data_AF-A0A7I4XXJ7-F1
#
_entry.id   AF-A0A7I4XXJ7-F1
#
_cell.length_a   1.000
_cell.length_b   1.000
_cell.length_c   1.000
_cell.angle_alpha   90.00
_cell.angle_beta   90.00
_cell.angle_gamma   90.00
#
_symmetry.space_group_name_H-M   'P 1'
#
loop_
_entity.id
_entity.type
_entity.pdbx_description
1 polymer ?
#
loop_
_entity_poly.entity_id
_entity_poly.type
_entity_poly.pdbx_seq_one_letter_code
_entity_poly.pdbx_strand_id
1 'polypeptide(L)'
;MGNSALNSDTKDPILIMPNTALAQLIIQEAHGLYHKGIEHTIATVRERYWISKLRQQVRKHVSHCIKCRRFNARLHRLTGTTGAEKQSLPTYGSRFFRPTTARGE
;
A
#
# COMPACT_ATOMS: atom_id res chain seq x y z
N MET A 1 0.72 28.76 -21.88
CA MET A 1 -0.02 28.13 -20.76
C MET A 1 -0.54 26.78 -21.23
N GLY A 2 -0.07 25.67 -20.64
CA GLY A 2 -0.49 24.32 -21.03
C GLY A 2 -1.72 23.88 -20.24
N ASN A 3 -2.86 23.74 -20.92
CA ASN A 3 -4.04 23.11 -20.35
C ASN A 3 -3.83 21.60 -20.37
N SER A 4 -3.34 21.03 -19.26
CA SER A 4 -3.39 19.59 -19.07
C SER A 4 -4.85 19.17 -18.95
N ALA A 5 -5.43 18.68 -20.05
CA ALA A 5 -6.72 18.02 -20.07
C ALA A 5 -6.61 16.70 -19.28
N LEU A 6 -6.57 16.81 -17.96
CA LEU A 6 -6.69 15.65 -17.08
C LEU A 6 -8.12 15.16 -17.24
N ASN A 7 -8.24 14.03 -17.91
CA ASN A 7 -9.42 13.19 -18.06
C ASN A 7 -10.23 13.19 -16.75
N SER A 8 -11.47 13.65 -16.84
CA SER A 8 -12.43 13.82 -15.75
C SER A 8 -12.71 12.52 -14.97
N ASP A 9 -12.39 11.37 -15.55
CA ASP A 9 -12.51 10.05 -14.91
C ASP A 9 -11.56 9.86 -13.72
N THR A 10 -10.52 10.69 -13.61
CA THR A 10 -9.59 10.70 -12.46
C THR A 10 -10.11 11.58 -11.31
N LYS A 11 -11.14 12.40 -11.56
CA LYS A 11 -11.48 13.52 -10.69
C LYS A 11 -12.23 13.10 -9.43
N ASP A 12 -12.99 12.01 -9.50
CA ASP A 12 -13.85 11.54 -8.40
C ASP A 12 -13.80 10.01 -8.26
N PRO A 13 -12.83 9.46 -7.49
CA PRO A 13 -12.77 8.02 -7.27
C PRO A 13 -14.00 7.55 -6.51
N ILE A 14 -14.60 6.43 -6.96
CA ILE A 14 -15.80 5.86 -6.33
C ILE A 14 -15.44 5.42 -4.91
N LEU A 15 -16.15 5.96 -3.92
CA LEU A 15 -15.99 5.61 -2.51
C LEU A 15 -16.61 4.24 -2.25
N ILE A 16 -15.80 3.28 -1.82
CA ILE A 16 -16.27 1.93 -1.48
C ILE A 16 -16.01 1.66 0.00
N MET A 17 -17.06 1.22 0.67
CA MET A 17 -16.97 0.82 2.07
C MET A 17 -16.04 -0.39 2.24
N PRO A 18 -15.23 -0.40 3.31
CA PRO A 18 -14.31 -1.48 3.58
C PRO A 18 -15.09 -2.76 3.88
N ASN A 19 -14.49 -3.93 3.59
CA ASN A 19 -15.07 -5.26 3.85
C ASN A 19 -16.36 -5.61 3.10
N THR A 20 -16.69 -4.89 2.03
CA THR A 20 -17.78 -5.28 1.12
C THR A 20 -17.32 -6.35 0.13
N ALA A 21 -18.27 -7.14 -0.39
CA ALA A 21 -18.00 -8.11 -1.46
C ALA A 21 -17.47 -7.43 -2.73
N LEU A 22 -17.95 -6.21 -3.04
CA LEU A 22 -17.47 -5.40 -4.16
C LEU A 22 -15.98 -5.06 -4.03
N ALA A 23 -15.53 -4.62 -2.85
CA ALA A 23 -14.11 -4.34 -2.62
C ALA A 23 -13.24 -5.59 -2.85
N GLN A 24 -13.72 -6.77 -2.46
CA GLN A 24 -12.99 -8.02 -2.68
C GLN A 24 -12.90 -8.37 -4.17
N LEU A 25 -13.99 -8.22 -4.92
CA LEU A 25 -14.02 -8.47 -6.37
C LEU A 25 -13.07 -7.53 -7.12
N ILE A 26 -13.07 -6.25 -6.79
CA ILE A 26 -12.18 -5.25 -7.40
C ILE A 26 -10.71 -5.60 -7.13
N ILE A 27 -10.39 -5.96 -5.88
CA ILE A 27 -9.03 -6.37 -5.52
C ILE A 27 -8.65 -7.66 -6.24
N GLN A 28 -9.57 -8.61 -6.37
CA GLN A 28 -9.35 -9.87 -7.09
C GLN A 28 -9.06 -9.64 -8.57
N GLU A 29 -9.78 -8.72 -9.21
CA GLU A 29 -9.57 -8.36 -10.61
C GLU A 29 -8.22 -7.66 -10.81
N ALA A 30 -7.91 -6.67 -9.97
CA ALA A 30 -6.63 -5.96 -10.00
C ALA A 30 -5.42 -6.86 -9.68
N HIS A 31 -5.60 -7.87 -8.83
CA HIS A 31 -4.55 -8.80 -8.44
C HIS A 31 -4.42 -10.01 -9.40
N GLY A 32 -5.54 -10.55 -9.87
CA GLY A 32 -5.64 -11.89 -10.47
C GLY A 32 -4.95 -12.06 -11.82
N LEU A 33 -4.90 -11.00 -12.65
CA LEU A 33 -4.29 -11.07 -13.99
C LEU A 33 -2.76 -11.19 -13.94
N TYR A 34 -2.13 -10.49 -13.00
CA TYR A 34 -0.67 -10.29 -13.02
C TYR A 34 0.04 -10.64 -11.71
N HIS A 35 -0.70 -11.04 -10.67
CA HIS A 35 -0.16 -11.39 -9.34
C HIS A 35 0.82 -10.35 -8.80
N LYS A 36 0.59 -9.07 -9.17
CA LYS A 36 1.52 -7.99 -8.86
C LYS A 36 1.59 -7.81 -7.35
N GLY A 37 2.73 -7.29 -6.90
CA GLY A 37 2.95 -7.01 -5.49
C GLY A 37 1.86 -6.12 -4.92
N ILE A 38 1.71 -6.16 -3.59
CA ILE A 38 0.66 -5.44 -2.84
C ILE A 38 0.58 -3.96 -3.25
N GLU A 39 1.72 -3.28 -3.34
CA GLU A 39 1.78 -1.85 -3.65
C GLU A 39 1.31 -1.55 -5.09
N HIS A 40 1.59 -2.44 -6.04
CA HIS A 40 1.09 -2.28 -7.41
C HIS A 40 -0.43 -2.45 -7.47
N THR A 41 -0.97 -3.47 -6.81
CA THR A 41 -2.43 -3.66 -6.74
C THR A 41 -3.11 -2.45 -6.09
N ILE A 42 -2.49 -1.86 -5.05
CA ILE A 42 -3.01 -0.63 -4.42
C ILE A 42 -3.00 0.54 -5.40
N ALA A 43 -1.92 0.73 -6.16
CA ALA A 43 -1.81 1.82 -7.14
C ALA A 43 -2.91 1.70 -8.21
N THR A 44 -3.08 0.51 -8.80
CA THR A 44 -4.10 0.26 -9.83
C THR A 44 -5.52 0.43 -9.29
N VAL A 45 -5.79 0.03 -8.04
CA VAL A 45 -7.11 0.26 -7.43
C VAL A 45 -7.35 1.75 -7.15
N ARG A 46 -6.32 2.49 -6.71
CA ARG A 46 -6.41 3.93 -6.43
C ARG A 46 -6.65 4.80 -7.66
N GLU A 47 -6.33 4.32 -8.86
CA GLU A 47 -6.65 5.02 -10.11
C GLU A 47 -8.16 5.17 -10.32
N ARG A 48 -8.99 4.27 -9.77
CA ARG A 48 -10.44 4.22 -10.04
C ARG A 48 -11.32 4.23 -8.79
N TYR A 49 -10.80 3.77 -7.65
CA TYR A 49 -11.58 3.53 -6.43
C TYR A 49 -10.89 4.07 -5.19
N TRP A 50 -11.69 4.63 -4.29
CA TRP A 50 -11.24 5.05 -2.97
C TRP A 50 -11.81 4.10 -1.91
N ILE A 51 -11.03 3.08 -1.57
CA ILE A 51 -11.39 2.07 -0.58
C ILE A 51 -10.66 2.35 0.74
N SER A 52 -11.41 2.56 1.82
CA SER A 52 -10.78 2.69 3.14
C SER A 52 -10.13 1.36 3.57
N LYS A 53 -8.98 1.42 4.26
CA LYS A 53 -8.20 0.22 4.67
C LYS A 53 -7.81 -0.72 3.52
N LEU A 54 -7.73 -0.23 2.27
CA LEU A 54 -7.38 -1.00 1.08
C LEU A 54 -6.15 -1.89 1.27
N ARG A 55 -5.07 -1.34 1.83
CA ARG A 55 -3.82 -2.07 2.06
C ARG A 55 -4.00 -3.32 2.92
N GLN A 56 -4.85 -3.26 3.96
CA GLN A 56 -5.13 -4.40 4.82
C GLN A 56 -5.88 -5.49 4.06
N GLN A 57 -6.87 -5.10 3.24
CA GLN A 57 -7.65 -6.04 2.44
C GLN A 57 -6.79 -6.70 1.35
N VAL A 58 -5.97 -5.92 0.64
CA VAL A 58 -5.04 -6.43 -0.38
C VAL A 58 -4.04 -7.40 0.25
N ARG A 59 -3.44 -7.06 1.40
CA ARG A 59 -2.55 -7.98 2.13
C ARG A 59 -3.21 -9.31 2.47
N LYS A 60 -4.44 -9.27 2.99
CA LYS A 60 -5.21 -10.49 3.27
C LYS A 60 -5.47 -11.28 1.98
N HIS A 61 -5.77 -10.61 0.87
CA HIS A 61 -6.05 -11.29 -0.39
C HIS A 61 -4.81 -11.94 -0.99
N VAL A 62 -3.68 -11.22 -1.03
CA VAL A 62 -2.38 -11.73 -1.51
C VAL A 62 -1.89 -12.91 -0.67
N SER A 63 -2.11 -12.92 0.65
CA SER A 63 -1.72 -14.05 1.50
C SER A 63 -2.56 -15.31 1.23
N HIS A 64 -3.81 -15.15 0.80
CA HIS A 64 -4.69 -16.26 0.39
C HIS A 64 -4.42 -16.71 -1.07
N CYS A 65 -3.75 -15.90 -1.88
CA CYS A 65 -3.40 -16.26 -3.24
C CYS A 65 -2.35 -17.39 -3.28
N ILE A 66 -2.75 -18.54 -3.84
CA ILE A 66 -1.90 -19.74 -3.93
C ILE A 66 -0.66 -19.48 -4.80
N LYS A 67 -0.78 -18.71 -5.89
CA LYS A 67 0.34 -18.41 -6.79
C LYS A 67 1.38 -17.53 -6.11
N CYS A 68 0.96 -16.44 -5.46
CA CYS A 68 1.84 -15.58 -4.67
C CYS A 68 2.47 -16.35 -3.50
N ARG A 69 1.72 -17.21 -2.83
CA ARG A 69 2.23 -18.06 -1.75
C ARG A 69 3.32 -19.03 -2.24
N ARG A 70 3.11 -19.69 -3.38
CA ARG A 70 4.11 -20.57 -4.00
C ARG A 70 5.37 -19.82 -4.41
N PHE A 71 5.23 -18.61 -4.95
CA PHE A 71 6.36 -17.77 -5.32
C PHE A 71 7.19 -17.35 -4.09
N ASN A 72 6.55 -16.85 -3.04
CA ASN A 72 7.22 -16.49 -1.80
C ASN A 72 7.84 -17.71 -1.09
N ALA A 73 7.19 -18.87 -1.10
CA ALA A 73 7.75 -20.11 -0.55
C ALA A 73 8.97 -20.63 -1.33
N ARG A 74 9.09 -20.31 -2.63
CA ARG A 74 10.30 -20.58 -3.41
C ARG A 74 11.42 -19.61 -3.00
N LEU A 75 11.10 -18.33 -2.81
CA LEU A 75 12.07 -17.34 -2.33
C LEU A 75 12.63 -17.71 -0.95
N HIS A 76 11.77 -18.06 0.01
CA HIS A 76 12.21 -18.49 1.34
C HIS A 76 13.16 -19.70 1.32
N ARG A 77 13.02 -20.60 0.34
CA ARG A 77 13.94 -21.73 0.18
C ARG A 77 15.29 -21.37 -0.43
N LEU A 78 15.34 -20.29 -1.21
CA LEU A 78 16.59 -19.78 -1.79
C LEU A 78 17.34 -18.87 -0.78
N THR A 79 16.60 -18.16 0.07
CA THR A 79 17.15 -17.27 1.11
C THR A 79 17.33 -18.02 2.43
N GLY A 80 18.10 -19.12 2.41
CA GLY A 80 18.39 -19.96 3.58
C GLY A 80 19.37 -19.37 4.60
N THR A 81 19.85 -18.14 4.41
CA THR A 81 20.71 -17.36 5.33
C THR A 81 20.33 -15.89 5.11
N THR A 82 20.12 -15.03 6.09
CA THR A 82 20.83 -14.80 7.35
C THR A 82 19.85 -14.30 8.42
N GLY A 83 20.14 -14.66 9.68
CA GLY A 83 19.49 -14.03 10.83
C GLY A 83 19.77 -12.54 10.88
N ALA A 84 18.77 -11.80 11.38
CA ALA A 84 18.91 -10.62 12.22
C ALA A 84 20.16 -9.75 11.99
N GLU A 85 20.12 -8.85 11.02
CA GLU A 85 20.87 -7.59 11.11
C GLU A 85 19.84 -6.47 11.27
N LYS A 86 19.67 -6.04 12.52
CA LYS A 86 18.88 -4.85 12.86
C LYS A 86 19.76 -3.68 12.42
N GLN A 87 19.64 -3.27 11.16
CA GLN A 87 20.27 -2.06 10.67
C GLN A 87 19.73 -0.89 11.49
N SER A 88 20.51 -0.46 12.48
CA SER A 88 20.39 0.83 13.13
C SER A 88 20.33 1.90 12.04
N LEU A 89 19.14 2.46 11.82
CA LEU A 89 18.97 3.66 11.02
C LEU A 89 19.80 4.78 11.67
N PRO A 90 20.63 5.52 10.93
CA PRO A 90 21.22 6.73 11.46
C PRO A 90 20.06 7.68 11.79
N THR A 91 20.00 8.15 13.04
CA THR A 91 19.09 9.20 13.50
C THR A 91 19.33 10.48 12.71
N TYR A 92 18.67 10.59 11.55
CA TYR A 92 18.61 11.82 10.77
C TYR A 92 17.47 12.69 11.29
N GLY A 93 17.83 13.66 12.12
CA GLY A 93 17.19 14.97 12.13
C GLY A 93 15.79 15.10 12.73
N SER A 94 15.62 14.85 14.02
CA SER A 94 14.52 15.42 14.82
C SER A 94 14.99 16.68 15.57
N ARG A 95 15.44 17.69 14.82
CA ARG A 95 15.42 19.08 15.29
C ARG A 95 14.18 19.76 14.72
N PHE A 96 13.03 19.40 15.26
CA PHE A 96 11.80 20.16 15.08
C PHE A 96 11.12 20.39 16.44
N PHE A 97 10.98 21.67 16.75
CA PHE A 97 9.92 22.26 17.56
C PHE A 97 9.87 21.91 19.07
N ARG A 98 10.31 22.85 19.92
CA ARG A 98 9.64 23.09 21.20
C ARG A 98 8.82 24.39 21.10
N PRO A 99 7.52 24.34 21.45
CA PRO A 99 6.63 25.50 21.44
C PRO A 99 6.86 26.42 22.66
N THR A 100 6.32 27.62 22.52
CA THR A 100 6.33 28.77 23.44
C THR A 100 5.77 28.47 24.83
N THR A 101 6.43 28.97 25.88
CA THR A 101 5.77 29.34 27.15
C THR A 101 6.44 30.58 27.75
N ALA A 102 5.63 31.61 27.97
CA ALA A 102 5.95 32.82 28.72
C ALA A 102 6.13 32.57 30.23
N ARG A 103 6.98 33.36 30.92
CA ARG A 103 6.79 33.99 32.26
C ARG A 103 8.11 34.46 32.93
N GLY A 104 8.07 35.67 33.50
CA GLY A 104 8.96 36.23 34.55
C GLY A 104 10.32 36.69 34.04
N GLU A 105 10.81 37.90 34.31
CA GLU A 105 10.62 38.88 35.39
C GLU A 105 10.87 40.30 34.86
#